data_AF-A0A6G3ZQW9-F1
#
_entry.id   AF-A0A6G3ZQW9-F1
#
_cell.length_a   1.000
_cell.length_b   1.000
_cell.length_c   1.000
_cell.angle_alpha   90.00
_cell.angle_beta   90.00
_cell.angle_gamma   90.00
#
_symmetry.space_group_name_H-M   'P 1'
#
loop_
_entity.id
_entity.type
_entity.pdbx_description
1 polymer ?
#
loop_
_entity_poly.entity_id
_entity_poly.type
_entity_poly.pdbx_seq_one_letter_code
_entity_poly.pdbx_strand_id
1 'polypeptide(L)'
;MGDYERVPVEDWSDVTDRLRKLAADGEVSESDEGIEITVGSATFLVTKDGRVSAGMPLHDFEDGEVEVLYFDHDRGAVRVENGDRSYEFRAPS
;
A
#
# COMPACT_ATOMS: atom_id res chain seq x y z
N MET A 1 3.79 -12.03 15.92
CA MET A 1 3.64 -11.94 14.46
C MET A 1 2.48 -10.98 14.30
N GLY A 2 2.72 -9.76 13.82
CA GLY A 2 1.63 -8.77 13.73
C GLY A 2 0.52 -9.36 12.87
N ASP A 3 -0.71 -9.37 13.37
CA ASP A 3 -1.86 -9.81 12.60
C ASP A 3 -2.12 -8.74 11.54
N TYR A 4 -1.84 -9.07 10.28
CA TYR A 4 -2.20 -8.17 9.18
C TYR A 4 -3.71 -8.14 9.05
N GLU A 5 -4.25 -6.93 8.94
CA GLU A 5 -5.65 -6.74 8.57
C GLU A 5 -5.80 -6.82 7.05
N ARG A 6 -6.67 -7.71 6.58
CA ARG A 6 -6.94 -7.92 5.16
C ARG A 6 -8.03 -6.99 4.68
N VAL A 7 -7.73 -6.21 3.66
CA VAL A 7 -8.65 -5.21 3.09
C VAL A 7 -8.74 -5.42 1.58
N PRO A 8 -9.93 -5.83 1.07
CA PRO A 8 -10.14 -5.93 -0.36
C PRO A 8 -9.98 -4.57 -1.05
N VAL A 9 -9.39 -4.54 -2.26
CA VAL A 9 -9.27 -3.31 -3.06
C VAL A 9 -10.65 -2.76 -3.47
N GLU A 10 -11.65 -3.63 -3.61
CA GLU A 10 -13.05 -3.24 -3.82
C GLU A 10 -13.61 -2.40 -2.66
N ASP A 11 -13.08 -2.55 -1.44
CA ASP A 11 -13.41 -1.69 -0.30
C ASP A 11 -12.51 -0.44 -0.30
N TRP A 12 -12.63 0.34 -1.38
CA TRP A 12 -11.74 1.46 -1.67
C TRP A 12 -11.72 2.52 -0.57
N SER A 13 -12.85 2.75 0.11
CA SER A 13 -12.91 3.69 1.23
C SER A 13 -11.99 3.22 2.37
N ASP A 14 -12.05 1.94 2.69
CA ASP A 14 -11.32 1.33 3.80
C ASP A 14 -9.81 1.20 3.46
N VAL A 15 -9.47 0.99 2.19
CA VAL A 15 -8.09 1.13 1.67
C VAL A 15 -7.56 2.54 1.86
N THR A 16 -8.33 3.55 1.45
CA THR A 16 -7.93 4.95 1.49
C THR A 16 -7.71 5.42 2.93
N ASP A 17 -8.62 5.09 3.84
CA ASP A 17 -8.51 5.47 5.25
C ASP A 17 -7.28 4.85 5.92
N ARG A 18 -6.96 3.60 5.60
CA ARG A 18 -5.74 2.95 6.11
C ARG A 18 -4.47 3.53 5.52
N LEU A 19 -4.42 3.82 4.23
CA LEU A 19 -3.24 4.44 3.63
C LEU A 19 -3.00 5.85 4.18
N ARG A 20 -4.06 6.64 4.39
CA ARG A 20 -3.96 7.93 5.11
C ARG A 20 -3.41 7.77 6.52
N LYS A 21 -3.87 6.74 7.26
CA LYS A 21 -3.34 6.42 8.59
C LYS A 21 -1.87 6.00 8.55
N LEU A 22 -1.47 5.22 7.54
CA LEU A 22 -0.08 4.80 7.36
C LEU A 22 0.84 5.99 7.04
N ALA A 23 0.29 6.99 6.34
CA ALA A 23 0.96 8.23 5.98
C ALA A 23 0.66 9.39 6.93
N ALA A 24 0.34 9.11 8.21
CA ALA A 24 -0.04 10.15 9.17
C ALA A 24 1.03 11.26 9.34
N ASP A 25 2.31 10.93 9.16
CA ASP A 25 3.47 11.84 9.16
C ASP A 25 4.05 12.09 7.76
N GLY A 26 3.29 11.76 6.71
CA GLY A 26 3.72 11.83 5.30
C GLY A 26 2.82 12.71 4.43
N GLU A 27 2.96 12.52 3.12
CA GLU A 27 2.13 13.14 2.10
C GLU A 27 1.15 12.11 1.52
N VAL A 28 -0.06 12.57 1.21
CA VAL A 28 -1.12 11.77 0.58
C VAL A 28 -1.59 12.51 -0.67
N SER A 29 -1.58 11.81 -1.80
CA SER A 29 -2.09 12.29 -3.08
C SER A 29 -3.17 11.34 -3.58
N GLU A 30 -4.39 11.85 -3.73
CA GLU A 30 -5.54 11.07 -4.20
C GLU A 30 -5.94 11.54 -5.60
N SER A 31 -6.34 10.60 -6.44
CA SER A 31 -6.82 10.84 -7.80
C SER A 31 -8.00 9.91 -8.10
N ASP A 32 -8.68 10.15 -9.23
CA ASP A 32 -9.77 9.26 -9.66
C ASP A 32 -9.30 7.82 -9.89
N GLU A 33 -8.02 7.63 -10.25
CA GLU A 33 -7.40 6.34 -10.55
C GLU A 33 -6.89 5.60 -9.30
N GLY A 34 -6.49 6.30 -8.23
CA GLY A 34 -5.79 5.68 -7.11
C GLY A 34 -5.38 6.64 -6.00
N ILE A 35 -4.59 6.11 -5.06
CA ILE A 35 -3.99 6.86 -3.95
C ILE A 35 -2.50 6.56 -3.88
N GLU A 36 -1.71 7.61 -3.81
CA GLU A 36 -0.27 7.57 -3.54
C GLU A 36 -0.01 8.14 -2.14
N ILE A 37 0.83 7.44 -1.38
CA ILE A 37 1.37 7.96 -0.12
C ILE A 37 2.88 8.05 -0.21
N THR A 38 3.45 9.07 0.41
CA THR A 38 4.89 9.22 0.58
C THR A 38 5.20 9.43 2.06
N VAL A 39 6.05 8.57 2.63
CA VAL A 39 6.50 8.66 4.01
C VAL A 39 8.02 8.66 4.04
N GLY A 40 8.62 9.74 4.51
CA GLY A 40 10.06 9.95 4.39
C GLY A 40 10.50 9.97 2.92
N SER A 41 11.33 9.01 2.52
CA SER A 41 11.79 8.85 1.12
C SER A 41 11.12 7.70 0.38
N ALA A 42 10.10 7.07 0.98
CA ALA A 42 9.44 5.89 0.43
C ALA A 42 8.04 6.24 -0.07
N THR A 43 7.71 5.79 -1.27
CA THR A 43 6.41 6.04 -1.91
C THR A 43 5.67 4.72 -2.12
N PHE A 44 4.34 4.72 -1.94
CA PHE A 44 3.46 3.60 -2.21
C PHE A 44 2.20 4.10 -2.92
N LEU A 45 1.97 3.59 -4.12
CA LEU A 45 0.81 3.85 -4.96
C LEU A 45 -0.01 2.57 -5.07
N VAL A 46 -1.32 2.70 -4.94
CA VAL A 46 -2.28 1.67 -5.35
C VAL A 46 -3.39 2.31 -6.18
N THR A 47 -3.80 1.62 -7.26
CA THR A 47 -4.96 2.02 -8.07
C THR A 47 -6.19 1.21 -7.70
N LYS A 48 -7.37 1.71 -8.08
CA LYS A 48 -8.66 1.02 -7.88
C LYS A 48 -8.78 -0.30 -8.64
N ASP A 49 -7.98 -0.46 -9.68
CA ASP A 49 -7.87 -1.70 -10.48
C ASP A 49 -6.85 -2.68 -9.87
N GLY A 50 -6.26 -2.34 -8.73
CA GLY A 50 -5.33 -3.22 -8.01
C GLY A 50 -3.87 -3.12 -8.47
N ARG A 51 -3.51 -2.19 -9.39
CA ARG A 51 -2.10 -1.94 -9.72
C ARG A 51 -1.41 -1.33 -8.51
N VAL A 52 -0.26 -1.89 -8.14
CA VAL A 52 0.58 -1.37 -7.05
C VAL A 52 1.92 -0.92 -7.60
N SER A 53 2.41 0.23 -7.16
CA SER A 53 3.78 0.68 -7.42
C SER A 53 4.39 1.17 -6.12
N ALA A 54 5.64 0.83 -5.85
CA ALA A 54 6.30 1.24 -4.62
C ALA A 54 7.72 1.71 -4.90
N GLY A 55 7.98 2.98 -4.58
CA GLY A 55 9.24 3.67 -4.81
C GLY A 55 10.26 3.35 -3.73
N MET A 56 10.89 2.17 -3.81
CA MET A 56 12.26 1.93 -3.38
C MET A 56 12.99 1.15 -4.47
N PRO A 57 14.27 1.44 -4.77
CA PRO A 57 14.96 1.02 -5.99
C PRO A 57 15.32 -0.49 -6.11
N LEU A 58 14.50 -1.41 -5.61
CA LEU A 58 14.77 -2.85 -5.77
C LEU A 58 13.62 -3.72 -6.27
N HIS A 59 12.37 -3.26 -6.32
CA HIS A 59 11.29 -4.08 -6.90
C HIS A 59 10.16 -3.21 -7.47
N ASP A 60 10.16 -2.99 -8.79
CA ASP A 60 8.95 -2.60 -9.50
C ASP A 60 7.96 -3.76 -9.41
N PHE A 61 6.88 -3.56 -8.66
CA PHE A 61 5.70 -4.44 -8.68
C PHE A 61 4.80 -4.02 -9.87
N GLU A 62 5.38 -3.75 -11.04
CA GLU A 62 4.64 -3.09 -12.13
C GLU A 62 3.58 -3.94 -12.83
N ASP A 63 3.61 -5.26 -12.67
CA ASP A 63 2.81 -6.21 -13.47
C ASP A 63 1.77 -7.03 -12.68
N GLY A 64 1.51 -6.69 -11.41
CA GLY A 64 0.55 -7.43 -10.57
C GLY A 64 -0.66 -6.60 -10.16
N GLU A 65 -1.84 -6.97 -10.66
CA GLU A 65 -3.12 -6.56 -10.06
C GLU A 65 -3.29 -7.32 -8.74
N VAL A 66 -3.60 -6.62 -7.64
CA VAL A 66 -3.90 -7.24 -6.35
C VAL A 66 -5.34 -7.00 -5.97
N GLU A 67 -5.97 -8.04 -5.43
CA GLU A 67 -7.35 -7.97 -4.95
C GLU A 67 -7.42 -7.55 -3.47
N VAL A 68 -6.31 -7.68 -2.73
CA VAL A 68 -6.26 -7.48 -1.27
C VAL A 68 -4.96 -6.82 -0.84
N LEU A 69 -5.08 -5.82 0.04
CA LEU A 69 -4.00 -5.19 0.80
C LEU A 69 -4.00 -5.72 2.24
N TYR A 70 -2.80 -5.89 2.79
CA TYR A 70 -2.58 -6.43 4.13
C TYR A 70 -1.91 -5.35 4.99
N PHE A 71 -2.62 -4.77 5.95
CA PHE A 71 -2.13 -3.65 6.75
C PHE A 71 -1.65 -4.09 8.13
N ASP A 72 -0.48 -3.62 8.55
CA ASP A 72 0.06 -3.75 9.91
C ASP A 72 0.49 -2.35 10.38
N HIS A 73 -0.47 -1.63 10.98
CA HIS A 73 -0.25 -0.25 11.43
C HIS A 73 0.70 -0.16 12.63
N ASP A 74 0.76 -1.19 13.47
CA ASP A 74 1.73 -1.26 14.58
C ASP A 74 3.17 -1.28 14.06
N ARG A 75 3.41 -1.87 12.88
CA ARG A 75 4.72 -1.91 12.22
C ARG A 75 4.91 -0.88 11.12
N GLY A 76 3.92 -0.02 10.89
CA GLY A 76 3.92 0.95 9.80
C GLY A 76 4.12 0.28 8.44
N ALA A 77 3.43 -0.83 8.19
CA ALA A 77 3.63 -1.64 6.99
C ALA A 77 2.32 -1.92 6.23
N VAL A 78 2.44 -2.04 4.91
CA VAL A 78 1.42 -2.61 4.05
C VAL A 78 2.07 -3.66 3.16
N ARG A 79 1.44 -4.83 3.06
CA ARG A 79 1.87 -5.94 2.24
C ARG A 79 0.86 -6.18 1.13
N VAL A 80 1.38 -6.58 -0.03
CA VAL A 80 0.61 -7.01 -1.20
C VAL A 80 1.05 -8.40 -1.59
N GLU A 81 0.11 -9.19 -2.11
CA GLU A 81 0.35 -10.55 -2.58
C GLU A 81 -0.27 -10.71 -3.97
N ASN A 82 0.49 -11.29 -4.90
CA ASN A 82 0.01 -11.70 -6.23
C ASN A 82 0.63 -13.05 -6.57
N GLY A 83 -0.20 -14.11 -6.54
CA GLY A 83 0.27 -15.49 -6.70
C GLY A 83 1.36 -15.85 -5.70
N ASP A 84 2.53 -16.25 -6.17
CA ASP A 84 3.69 -16.59 -5.35
C ASP A 84 4.57 -15.37 -4.95
N ARG A 85 4.19 -14.15 -5.35
CA ARG A 85 4.94 -12.93 -5.05
C ARG A 85 4.31 -12.21 -3.86
N SER A 86 5.16 -11.79 -2.93
CA SER A 86 4.79 -10.92 -1.82
C SER A 86 5.72 -9.72 -1.77
N TYR A 87 5.17 -8.52 -1.67
CA TYR A 87 5.93 -7.29 -1.44
C TYR A 87 5.43 -6.61 -0.17
N GLU A 88 6.34 -6.14 0.67
CA GLU A 88 6.03 -5.36 1.87
C GLU A 88 6.64 -3.98 1.75
N PHE A 89 5.77 -2.97 1.75
CA PHE A 89 6.16 -1.60 2.01
C PHE A 89 6.23 -1.39 3.52
N ARG A 90 7.28 -0.70 3.96
CA ARG A 90 7.43 -0.25 5.34
C ARG A 90 7.73 1.23 5.36
N ALA A 91 6.87 2.00 6.00
CA ALA A 91 7.10 3.40 6.27
C ALA A 91 8.37 3.55 7.11
N PRO A 92 9.33 4.40 6.71
CA PRO A 92 10.49 4.70 7.53
C PRO A 92 10.04 5.40 8.82
N SER A 93 10.57 4.93 9.95
CA SER A 93 10.34 5.44 11.31
C SER A 93 11.39 6.45 11.74
#